data_AF-A0A6N7AWI4-F1
#
_entry.id   AF-A0A6N7AWI4-F1
#
_cell.length_a   1.000
_cell.length_b   1.000
_cell.length_c   1.000
_cell.angle_alpha   90.00
_cell.angle_beta   90.00
_cell.angle_gamma   90.00
#
_symmetry.space_group_name_H-M   'P 1'
#
loop_
_entity.id
_entity.type
_entity.pdbx_description
1 polymer ?
#
loop_
_entity_poly.entity_id
_entity_poly.type
_entity_poly.pdbx_seq_one_letter_code
_entity_poly.pdbx_strand_id
1 'polypeptide(L)'
;MKRILIIALVAVMSLSLLAGCSAAKPVYKDGTYTAYSDANDKGDYSAVVTIKGDKITDVKVQGYTGLGQAKEASYVWAEYHQAVTDLPKRFVEKNTWDVDAVAKATATSNGAKQAVLRAMQKALVTPTTSAKYFDGTYMAMSETTDKGWTVVWVTISGDKITKVDLHATTPAKEKDAEGNVLKGEDGKDVIKKNAAGNVVFERKDPAVYGLAAGYTAYAEAKVELPKRFVAKNGADIDVYTLATGTSNQAKEAVAKALANAAR
;
A
#
# COMPACT_ATOMS: atom_id res chain seq x y z
N MET A 1 7.09 26.91 76.21
CA MET A 1 6.17 27.85 75.52
C MET A 1 5.15 27.04 74.74
N LYS A 2 3.96 26.83 75.34
CA LYS A 2 2.61 27.15 74.83
C LYS A 2 2.12 26.38 73.57
N ARG A 3 1.26 25.38 73.83
CA ARG A 3 -0.10 25.06 73.27
C ARG A 3 -0.24 24.90 71.72
N ILE A 4 -0.59 23.75 71.15
CA ILE A 4 -1.89 23.00 71.12
C ILE A 4 -3.01 23.69 70.28
N LEU A 5 -3.66 22.90 69.38
CA LEU A 5 -5.05 22.99 68.81
C LEU A 5 -5.29 24.01 67.65
N ILE A 6 -5.90 23.75 66.47
CA ILE A 6 -7.27 23.28 66.04
C ILE A 6 -7.25 23.10 64.48
N ILE A 7 -7.64 21.97 63.85
CA ILE A 7 -8.98 21.46 63.42
C ILE A 7 -9.75 22.32 62.38
N ALA A 8 -9.89 21.74 61.17
CA ALA A 8 -11.02 21.71 60.21
C ALA A 8 -11.87 22.96 59.81
N LEU A 9 -12.29 22.90 58.54
CA LEU A 9 -13.50 23.50 57.93
C LEU A 9 -13.34 24.88 57.25
N VAL A 10 -13.42 24.93 55.91
CA VAL A 10 -14.49 25.60 55.12
C VAL A 10 -14.35 25.16 53.66
N ALA A 11 -15.35 24.41 53.19
CA ALA A 11 -15.69 24.30 51.79
C ALA A 11 -16.45 25.56 51.32
N VAL A 12 -16.37 25.85 50.02
CA VAL A 12 -17.30 26.64 49.18
C VAL A 12 -16.74 27.96 48.58
N MET A 13 -16.70 27.92 47.24
CA MET A 13 -16.77 29.00 46.24
C MET A 13 -15.70 30.09 46.21
N SER A 14 -14.88 30.03 45.15
CA SER A 14 -14.79 31.17 44.22
C SER A 14 -14.59 30.66 42.80
N LEU A 15 -15.70 30.68 42.05
CA LEU A 15 -15.75 30.65 40.60
C LEU A 15 -14.80 31.73 40.05
N SER A 16 -13.66 31.32 39.49
CA SER A 16 -12.85 32.15 38.60
C SER A 16 -12.83 31.49 37.22
N LEU A 17 -13.97 31.64 36.54
CA LEU A 17 -14.05 31.68 35.08
C LEU A 17 -13.19 32.86 34.61
N LEU A 18 -11.90 32.63 34.41
CA LEU A 18 -11.09 33.45 33.52
C LEU A 18 -10.88 32.65 32.24
N ALA A 19 -11.73 33.03 31.28
CA ALA A 19 -11.66 32.66 29.88
C ALA A 19 -10.25 32.87 29.36
N GLY A 20 -9.58 31.75 29.15
CA GLY A 20 -8.32 31.63 28.46
C GLY A 20 -8.22 30.24 27.83
N CYS A 21 -9.32 29.74 27.25
CA CYS A 21 -9.22 28.68 26.24
C CYS A 21 -8.47 29.28 25.05
N SER A 22 -7.16 29.39 25.15
CA SER A 22 -6.32 29.30 23.97
C SER A 22 -6.61 27.92 23.41
N ALA A 23 -7.56 27.83 22.48
CA ALA A 23 -7.79 26.62 21.72
C ALA A 23 -6.41 26.15 21.23
N ALA A 24 -6.00 24.95 21.66
CA ALA A 24 -4.73 24.40 21.24
C ALA A 24 -4.65 24.49 19.71
N LYS A 25 -3.52 24.95 19.17
CA LYS A 25 -3.36 25.07 17.73
C LYS A 25 -3.57 23.70 17.09
N PRO A 26 -4.39 23.58 16.03
CA PRO A 26 -4.67 22.29 15.42
C PRO A 26 -3.39 21.68 14.88
N VAL A 27 -3.19 20.39 15.15
CA VAL A 27 -2.02 19.62 14.67
C VAL A 27 -2.27 19.11 13.25
N TYR A 28 -3.50 18.67 12.99
CA TYR A 28 -3.95 18.10 11.74
C TYR A 28 -5.01 18.98 11.09
N LYS A 29 -4.99 19.00 9.76
CA LYS A 29 -6.06 19.49 8.92
C LYS A 29 -7.15 18.43 8.89
N ASP A 30 -8.39 18.82 9.17
CA ASP A 30 -9.53 17.94 9.01
C ASP A 30 -9.66 17.45 7.55
N GLY A 31 -10.01 16.18 7.37
CA GLY A 31 -10.12 15.59 6.04
C GLY A 31 -9.97 14.08 6.03
N THR A 32 -9.96 13.52 4.82
CA THR A 32 -9.72 12.09 4.57
C THR A 32 -8.45 11.92 3.76
N TYR A 33 -7.53 11.11 4.28
CA TYR A 33 -6.17 10.96 3.76
C TYR A 33 -5.91 9.49 3.43
N THR A 34 -5.38 9.24 2.23
CA THR A 34 -4.98 7.89 1.80
C THR A 34 -3.46 7.81 1.72
N ALA A 35 -2.89 6.75 2.28
CA ALA A 35 -1.48 6.44 2.15
C ALA A 35 -1.22 4.93 2.13
N TYR A 36 0.00 4.56 1.76
CA TYR A 36 0.40 3.18 1.51
C TYR A 36 1.62 2.81 2.36
N SER A 37 1.70 1.55 2.79
CA SER A 37 2.88 0.96 3.40
C SER A 37 3.96 0.72 2.35
N ASP A 38 5.15 0.33 2.81
CA ASP A 38 6.12 -0.24 1.89
C ASP A 38 5.61 -1.57 1.34
N ALA A 39 5.89 -1.78 0.06
CA ALA A 39 5.57 -3.00 -0.66
C ALA A 39 6.73 -3.99 -0.62
N ASN A 40 6.38 -5.27 -0.65
CA ASN A 40 7.30 -6.38 -0.87
C ASN A 40 6.66 -7.41 -1.82
N ASP A 41 7.30 -8.57 -1.98
CA ASP A 41 6.81 -9.63 -2.88
C ASP A 41 5.46 -10.22 -2.50
N LYS A 42 5.01 -10.05 -1.25
CA LYS A 42 3.68 -10.49 -0.78
C LYS A 42 2.60 -9.41 -0.93
N GLY A 43 2.99 -8.21 -1.39
CA GLY A 43 2.15 -7.05 -1.59
C GLY A 43 2.40 -5.93 -0.58
N ASP A 44 1.42 -5.06 -0.41
CA ASP A 44 1.43 -3.88 0.46
C ASP A 44 0.05 -3.67 1.11
N TYR A 45 -0.09 -2.56 1.82
CA TYR A 45 -1.32 -2.17 2.52
C TYR A 45 -1.60 -0.68 2.31
N SER A 46 -2.86 -0.33 2.05
CA SER A 46 -3.33 1.06 2.10
C SER A 46 -4.14 1.32 3.36
N ALA A 47 -4.16 2.58 3.78
CA ALA A 47 -5.05 3.08 4.80
C ALA A 47 -5.75 4.36 4.33
N VAL A 48 -7.06 4.40 4.48
CA VAL A 48 -7.88 5.62 4.35
C VAL A 48 -8.24 6.08 5.76
N VAL A 49 -7.76 7.25 6.16
CA VAL A 49 -7.88 7.79 7.52
C VAL A 49 -8.65 9.09 7.49
N THR A 50 -9.74 9.17 8.24
CA THR A 50 -10.50 10.43 8.43
C THR A 50 -10.12 11.08 9.75
N ILE A 51 -9.73 12.35 9.70
CA ILE A 51 -9.36 13.16 10.86
C ILE A 51 -10.35 14.32 10.99
N LYS A 52 -10.86 14.54 12.20
CA LYS A 52 -11.71 15.70 12.56
C LYS A 52 -11.36 16.20 13.95
N GLY A 53 -11.04 17.49 14.08
CA GLY A 53 -10.68 18.13 15.34
C GLY A 53 -9.52 17.42 16.04
N ASP A 54 -8.44 17.15 15.31
CA ASP A 54 -7.25 16.40 15.78
C ASP A 54 -7.50 14.94 16.24
N LYS A 55 -8.66 14.37 15.88
CA LYS A 55 -9.00 12.99 16.20
C LYS A 55 -9.18 12.14 14.96
N ILE A 56 -8.65 10.92 14.99
CA ILE A 56 -8.96 9.86 14.04
C ILE A 56 -10.41 9.42 14.28
N THR A 57 -11.29 9.65 13.32
CA THR A 57 -12.71 9.29 13.43
C THR A 57 -13.08 8.05 12.63
N ASP A 58 -12.31 7.70 11.61
CA ASP A 58 -12.52 6.51 10.79
C ASP A 58 -11.19 6.04 10.20
N VAL A 59 -11.01 4.73 10.11
CA VAL A 59 -9.88 4.11 9.41
C VAL A 59 -10.40 2.93 8.59
N LYS A 60 -9.93 2.80 7.35
CA LYS A 60 -10.11 1.60 6.53
C LYS A 60 -8.76 1.12 6.07
N VAL A 61 -8.49 -0.18 6.22
CA VAL A 61 -7.24 -0.82 5.78
C VAL A 61 -7.57 -1.82 4.69
N GLN A 62 -6.80 -1.79 3.59
CA GLN A 62 -6.89 -2.76 2.50
C GLN A 62 -5.51 -3.34 2.23
N GLY A 63 -5.38 -4.66 2.24
CA GLY A 63 -4.17 -5.32 1.77
C GLY A 63 -4.25 -5.61 0.27
N TYR A 64 -3.09 -5.62 -0.39
CA TYR A 64 -2.94 -6.07 -1.77
C TYR A 64 -2.00 -7.27 -1.84
N THR A 65 -2.13 -8.08 -2.90
CA THR A 65 -1.26 -9.22 -3.19
C THR A 65 0.02 -8.75 -3.87
N GLY A 66 1.03 -9.62 -3.97
CA GLY A 66 2.24 -9.36 -4.74
C GLY A 66 2.04 -9.19 -6.26
N LEU A 67 0.79 -9.14 -6.73
CA LEU A 67 0.41 -8.81 -8.11
C LEU A 67 -0.36 -7.47 -8.20
N GLY A 68 -0.51 -6.75 -7.08
CA GLY A 68 -1.24 -5.48 -7.02
C GLY A 68 -2.76 -5.61 -6.85
N GLN A 69 -3.31 -6.82 -6.80
CA GLN A 69 -4.75 -7.04 -6.62
C GLN A 69 -5.14 -6.92 -5.16
N ALA A 70 -6.33 -6.38 -4.87
CA ALA A 70 -6.86 -6.34 -3.52
C ALA A 70 -7.04 -7.77 -2.95
N LYS A 71 -6.68 -7.94 -1.67
CA LYS A 71 -7.01 -9.14 -0.90
C LYS A 71 -8.49 -9.04 -0.51
N GLU A 72 -9.32 -9.67 -1.33
CA GLU A 72 -10.77 -9.73 -1.18
C GLU A 72 -11.21 -10.68 -0.06
N ALA A 73 -12.51 -10.71 0.24
CA ALA A 73 -13.11 -11.62 1.23
C ALA A 73 -12.78 -13.10 1.00
N SER A 74 -12.53 -13.51 -0.25
CA SER A 74 -12.13 -14.88 -0.62
C SER A 74 -10.68 -15.21 -0.32
N TYR A 75 -9.89 -14.26 0.19
CA TYR A 75 -8.51 -14.51 0.59
C TYR A 75 -8.48 -15.52 1.76
N VAL A 76 -7.72 -16.61 1.60
CA VAL A 76 -7.84 -17.81 2.44
C VAL A 76 -7.29 -17.64 3.87
N TRP A 77 -6.59 -16.54 4.15
CA TRP A 77 -5.88 -16.35 5.42
C TRP A 77 -6.75 -15.62 6.45
N ALA A 78 -7.30 -16.35 7.42
CA ALA A 78 -8.22 -15.80 8.42
C ALA A 78 -7.60 -14.68 9.27
N GLU A 79 -6.33 -14.81 9.66
CA GLU A 79 -5.66 -13.80 10.50
C GLU A 79 -5.46 -12.46 9.77
N TYR A 80 -5.41 -12.45 8.43
CA TYR A 80 -5.47 -11.20 7.66
C TYR A 80 -6.81 -10.50 7.87
N HIS A 81 -7.93 -11.21 7.71
CA HIS A 81 -9.28 -10.65 7.85
C HIS A 81 -9.54 -10.11 9.25
N GLN A 82 -9.09 -10.86 10.26
CA GLN A 82 -9.12 -10.39 11.64
C GLN A 82 -8.31 -9.09 11.79
N ALA A 83 -7.08 -9.06 11.31
CA ALA A 83 -6.22 -7.89 11.47
C ALA A 83 -6.75 -6.64 10.78
N VAL A 84 -7.26 -6.74 9.54
CA VAL A 84 -7.85 -5.59 8.82
C VAL A 84 -9.20 -5.14 9.40
N THR A 85 -9.80 -5.95 10.30
CA THR A 85 -11.01 -5.58 11.05
C THR A 85 -10.68 -4.96 12.41
N ASP A 86 -9.71 -5.53 13.13
CA ASP A 86 -9.39 -5.14 14.51
C ASP A 86 -8.51 -3.89 14.57
N LEU A 87 -7.52 -3.77 13.67
CA LEU A 87 -6.57 -2.65 13.70
C LEU A 87 -7.25 -1.29 13.49
N PRO A 88 -8.16 -1.11 12.51
CA PRO A 88 -8.91 0.13 12.37
C PRO A 88 -9.60 0.62 13.65
N LYS A 89 -10.24 -0.30 14.37
CA LYS A 89 -10.92 0.01 15.64
C LYS A 89 -9.91 0.48 16.68
N ARG A 90 -8.78 -0.22 16.81
CA ARG A 90 -7.70 0.17 17.74
C ARG A 90 -7.13 1.55 17.42
N PHE A 91 -6.92 1.87 16.14
CA PHE A 91 -6.43 3.19 15.74
C PHE A 91 -7.37 4.32 16.14
N VAL A 92 -8.67 4.14 15.93
CA VAL A 92 -9.71 5.11 16.32
C VAL A 92 -9.79 5.22 17.85
N GLU A 93 -9.92 4.09 18.55
CA GLU A 93 -10.07 4.05 20.02
C GLU A 93 -8.88 4.66 20.76
N LYS A 94 -7.66 4.37 20.29
CA LYS A 94 -6.42 4.87 20.90
C LYS A 94 -5.97 6.22 20.33
N ASN A 95 -6.63 6.69 19.26
CA ASN A 95 -6.28 7.91 18.52
C ASN A 95 -4.78 7.97 18.14
N THR A 96 -4.22 6.84 17.70
CA THR A 96 -2.81 6.73 17.33
C THR A 96 -2.63 5.62 16.30
N TRP A 97 -1.62 5.75 15.44
CA TRP A 97 -1.19 4.69 14.51
C TRP A 97 -0.38 3.60 15.22
N ASP A 98 0.19 3.89 16.39
CA ASP A 98 1.05 2.95 17.12
C ASP A 98 0.22 2.16 18.13
N VAL A 99 -0.32 1.03 17.65
CA VAL A 99 -1.10 0.09 18.45
C VAL A 99 -0.44 -1.30 18.45
N ASP A 100 -0.85 -2.14 19.38
CA ASP A 100 -0.40 -3.52 19.45
C ASP A 100 -0.79 -4.30 18.20
N ALA A 101 0.17 -5.08 17.70
CA ALA A 101 -0.03 -5.96 16.56
C ALA A 101 -1.06 -7.06 16.87
N VAL A 102 -1.73 -7.55 15.83
CA VAL A 102 -2.58 -8.75 15.93
C VAL A 102 -1.69 -9.99 15.83
N ALA A 103 -1.86 -10.92 16.77
CA ALA A 103 -1.09 -12.15 16.82
C ALA A 103 -1.14 -12.90 15.48
N LYS A 104 0.01 -13.46 15.06
CA LYS A 104 0.21 -14.13 13.76
C LYS A 104 0.02 -13.24 12.51
N ALA A 105 -0.42 -11.99 12.66
CA ALA A 105 -0.62 -11.04 11.57
C ALA A 105 0.38 -9.87 11.62
N THR A 106 1.65 -10.15 11.95
CA THR A 106 2.70 -9.13 12.11
C THR A 106 2.90 -8.29 10.85
N ALA A 107 2.97 -8.91 9.68
CA ALA A 107 3.16 -8.19 8.41
C ALA A 107 1.98 -7.25 8.11
N THR A 108 0.74 -7.74 8.29
CA THR A 108 -0.48 -6.92 8.16
C THR A 108 -0.51 -5.78 9.16
N SER A 109 -0.13 -6.05 10.41
CA SER A 109 -0.10 -5.04 11.47
C SER A 109 0.90 -3.94 11.14
N ASN A 110 2.14 -4.29 10.77
CA ASN A 110 3.16 -3.31 10.44
C ASN A 110 2.81 -2.49 9.20
N GLY A 111 2.27 -3.13 8.15
CA GLY A 111 1.82 -2.43 6.95
C GLY A 111 0.70 -1.44 7.24
N ALA A 112 -0.34 -1.86 7.98
CA ALA A 112 -1.43 -0.98 8.40
C ALA A 112 -0.93 0.21 9.24
N LYS A 113 -0.06 -0.05 10.23
CA LYS A 113 0.53 1.00 11.08
C LYS A 113 1.31 2.02 10.26
N GLN A 114 2.14 1.57 9.32
CA GLN A 114 2.93 2.45 8.46
C GLN A 114 2.03 3.28 7.53
N ALA A 115 0.98 2.67 6.95
CA ALA A 115 0.04 3.37 6.09
C ALA A 115 -0.75 4.44 6.87
N VAL A 116 -1.24 4.13 8.08
CA VAL A 116 -1.93 5.11 8.94
C VAL A 116 -0.98 6.23 9.38
N LEU A 117 0.25 5.91 9.79
CA LEU A 117 1.27 6.90 10.12
C LEU A 117 1.49 7.88 8.95
N ARG A 118 1.69 7.36 7.74
CA ARG A 118 1.87 8.20 6.55
C ARG A 118 0.64 9.06 6.27
N ALA A 119 -0.58 8.51 6.39
CA ALA A 119 -1.81 9.28 6.21
C ALA A 119 -1.93 10.42 7.23
N MET A 120 -1.59 10.18 8.50
CA MET A 120 -1.53 11.22 9.53
C MET A 120 -0.46 12.27 9.24
N GLN A 121 0.69 11.86 8.70
CA GLN A 121 1.75 12.80 8.28
C GLN A 121 1.29 13.71 7.13
N LYS A 122 0.50 13.19 6.16
CA LYS A 122 -0.13 14.03 5.11
C LYS A 122 -1.08 15.08 5.69
N ALA A 123 -1.74 14.73 6.79
CA ALA A 123 -2.74 15.57 7.42
C ALA A 123 -2.16 16.71 8.24
N LEU A 124 -0.84 16.77 8.49
CA LEU A 124 -0.26 17.81 9.35
C LEU A 124 -0.53 19.22 8.81
N VAL A 125 -0.91 20.14 9.72
CA VAL A 125 -1.00 21.57 9.40
C VAL A 125 0.38 22.11 9.02
N THR A 126 1.41 21.71 9.77
CA THR A 126 2.81 22.03 9.52
C THR A 126 3.56 20.74 9.16
N PRO A 127 3.85 20.49 7.87
CA PRO A 127 4.62 19.31 7.46
C PRO A 127 5.99 19.25 8.14
N THR A 128 6.45 18.04 8.48
CA THR A 128 7.78 17.83 9.10
C THR A 128 8.94 17.92 8.10
N THR A 129 8.64 18.04 6.81
CA THR A 129 9.60 18.05 5.71
C THR A 129 8.94 18.57 4.43
N SER A 130 9.75 19.09 3.51
CA SER A 130 9.34 19.55 2.18
C SER A 130 9.44 18.47 1.09
N ALA A 131 9.80 17.24 1.45
CA ALA A 131 9.91 16.14 0.49
C ALA A 131 8.55 15.86 -0.18
N LYS A 132 8.58 15.69 -1.51
CA LYS A 132 7.40 15.41 -2.33
C LYS A 132 6.84 14.02 -2.09
N TYR A 133 7.73 13.06 -1.84
CA TYR A 133 7.40 11.66 -1.65
C TYR A 133 7.77 11.21 -0.24
N PHE A 134 7.05 10.21 0.25
CA PHE A 134 7.54 9.36 1.30
C PHE A 134 8.63 8.45 0.72
N ASP A 135 9.73 8.32 1.44
CA ASP A 135 10.74 7.30 1.15
C ASP A 135 10.14 5.91 1.42
N GLY A 136 10.46 4.95 0.56
CA GLY A 136 9.88 3.61 0.61
C GLY A 136 9.86 2.91 -0.74
N THR A 137 9.25 1.72 -0.77
CA THR A 137 8.97 1.00 -2.03
C THR A 137 7.47 0.94 -2.24
N TYR A 138 7.01 1.38 -3.42
CA TYR A 138 5.60 1.52 -3.74
C TYR A 138 5.23 0.60 -4.89
N MET A 139 4.19 -0.21 -4.68
CA MET A 139 3.67 -1.11 -5.70
C MET A 139 2.45 -0.50 -6.38
N ALA A 140 2.34 -0.74 -7.68
CA ALA A 140 1.12 -0.46 -8.42
C ALA A 140 1.04 -1.34 -9.68
N MET A 141 -0.15 -1.41 -10.25
CA MET A 141 -0.40 -2.14 -11.50
C MET A 141 -1.03 -1.25 -12.56
N SER A 142 -0.78 -1.60 -13.82
CA SER A 142 -1.54 -1.09 -14.96
C SER A 142 -2.98 -1.56 -14.92
N GLU A 143 -3.81 -1.11 -15.85
CA GLU A 143 -5.13 -1.71 -16.08
C GLU A 143 -5.03 -3.23 -16.32
N THR A 144 -6.01 -3.96 -15.78
CA THR A 144 -6.09 -5.41 -15.89
C THR A 144 -6.80 -5.82 -17.17
N THR A 145 -6.24 -6.79 -17.87
CA THR A 145 -6.89 -7.44 -19.03
C THR A 145 -7.03 -8.94 -18.80
N ASP A 146 -7.82 -9.59 -19.64
CA ASP A 146 -7.92 -11.06 -19.71
C ASP A 146 -6.55 -11.75 -19.95
N LYS A 147 -5.62 -11.03 -20.59
CA LYS A 147 -4.24 -11.49 -20.88
C LYS A 147 -3.23 -11.17 -19.77
N GLY A 148 -3.63 -10.43 -18.73
CA GLY A 148 -2.77 -9.99 -17.65
C GLY A 148 -2.52 -8.48 -17.64
N TRP A 149 -1.57 -8.05 -16.83
CA TRP A 149 -1.20 -6.65 -16.60
C TRP A 149 0.28 -6.52 -16.24
N THR A 150 0.77 -5.29 -16.16
CA THR A 150 2.10 -5.01 -15.61
C THR A 150 1.97 -4.56 -14.17
N VAL A 151 2.80 -5.12 -13.28
CA VAL A 151 2.94 -4.70 -11.88
C VAL A 151 4.38 -4.23 -11.66
N VAL A 152 4.53 -3.12 -10.94
CA VAL A 152 5.84 -2.50 -10.66
C VAL A 152 6.04 -2.28 -9.17
N TRP A 153 7.30 -2.30 -8.74
CA TRP A 153 7.77 -1.80 -7.46
C TRP A 153 8.73 -0.64 -7.72
N VAL A 154 8.41 0.53 -7.21
CA VAL A 154 9.22 1.75 -7.36
C VAL A 154 9.80 2.10 -5.99
N THR A 155 11.12 2.01 -5.84
CA THR A 155 11.83 2.43 -4.63
C THR A 155 12.22 3.89 -4.74
N ILE A 156 11.82 4.70 -3.77
CA ILE A 156 12.07 6.14 -3.71
C ILE A 156 12.89 6.44 -2.46
N SER A 157 13.94 7.24 -2.61
CA SER A 157 14.65 7.86 -1.49
C SER A 157 15.06 9.29 -1.83
N GLY A 158 14.74 10.23 -0.94
CA GLY A 158 15.07 11.65 -1.10
C GLY A 158 14.49 12.23 -2.40
N ASP A 159 13.22 11.96 -2.68
CA ASP A 159 12.50 12.34 -3.90
C ASP A 159 13.09 11.80 -5.21
N LYS A 160 13.96 10.78 -5.14
CA LYS A 160 14.54 10.10 -6.30
C LYS A 160 14.09 8.66 -6.38
N ILE A 161 13.65 8.24 -7.57
CA ILE A 161 13.49 6.84 -7.94
C ILE A 161 14.89 6.22 -8.00
N THR A 162 15.15 5.26 -7.12
CA THR A 162 16.43 4.55 -7.03
C THR A 162 16.38 3.17 -7.66
N LYS A 163 15.19 2.56 -7.72
CA LYS A 163 14.96 1.26 -8.34
C LYS A 163 13.54 1.18 -8.89
N VAL A 164 13.40 0.53 -10.03
CA VAL A 164 12.13 0.05 -10.54
C VAL A 164 12.28 -1.45 -10.81
N ASP A 165 11.38 -2.25 -10.23
CA ASP A 165 11.23 -3.66 -10.57
C ASP A 165 9.90 -3.85 -11.29
N LEU A 166 9.89 -4.59 -12.40
CA LEU A 166 8.77 -4.61 -13.33
C LEU A 166 8.47 -6.05 -13.78
N HIS A 167 7.25 -6.49 -13.50
CA HIS A 167 6.78 -7.84 -13.82
C HIS A 167 5.52 -7.77 -14.68
N ALA A 168 5.36 -8.72 -15.60
CA ALA A 168 4.08 -8.90 -16.28
C ALA A 168 3.38 -10.11 -15.66
N THR A 169 2.06 -10.09 -15.67
CA THR A 169 1.26 -11.24 -15.25
C THR A 169 0.72 -12.00 -16.46
N THR A 170 0.29 -13.23 -16.22
CA THR A 170 -0.39 -14.09 -17.18
C THR A 170 -1.42 -14.94 -16.43
N PRO A 171 -2.51 -15.38 -17.09
CA PRO A 171 -3.36 -16.44 -16.54
C PRO A 171 -2.51 -17.66 -16.17
N ALA A 172 -2.67 -18.12 -14.94
CA ALA A 172 -2.02 -19.32 -14.44
C ALA A 172 -2.65 -20.56 -15.09
N LYS A 173 -1.82 -21.56 -15.36
CA LYS A 173 -2.26 -22.83 -15.94
C LYS A 173 -2.58 -23.83 -14.83
N GLU A 174 -3.64 -24.61 -15.02
CA GLU A 174 -3.96 -25.71 -14.12
C GLU A 174 -2.92 -26.83 -14.28
N LYS A 175 -2.51 -27.44 -13.16
CA LYS A 175 -1.46 -28.46 -13.14
C LYS A 175 -1.92 -29.70 -12.39
N ASP A 176 -1.44 -30.86 -12.82
CA ASP A 176 -1.61 -32.12 -12.08
C ASP A 176 -0.74 -32.15 -10.81
N ALA A 177 -0.81 -33.26 -10.06
CA ALA A 177 -0.05 -33.45 -8.82
C ALA A 177 1.47 -33.50 -9.09
N GLU A 178 1.87 -33.88 -10.29
CA GLU A 178 3.24 -33.97 -10.78
C GLU A 178 3.76 -32.63 -11.32
N GLY A 179 2.89 -31.62 -11.45
CA GLY A 179 3.24 -30.27 -11.91
C GLY A 179 3.13 -30.06 -13.43
N ASN A 180 2.62 -31.03 -14.19
CA ASN A 180 2.39 -30.90 -15.62
C ASN A 180 1.12 -30.09 -15.90
N VAL A 181 1.15 -29.27 -16.95
CA VAL A 181 0.01 -28.46 -17.37
C VAL A 181 -1.10 -29.35 -17.93
N LEU A 182 -2.30 -29.22 -17.37
CA LEU A 182 -3.48 -29.90 -17.87
C LEU A 182 -3.90 -29.35 -19.24
N LYS A 183 -4.33 -30.26 -20.11
CA LYS A 183 -4.86 -29.95 -21.45
C LYS A 183 -6.37 -30.19 -21.48
N GLY A 184 -7.12 -29.27 -22.07
CA GLY A 184 -8.54 -29.46 -22.35
C GLY A 184 -8.76 -30.43 -23.50
N GLU A 185 -10.03 -30.77 -23.76
CA GLU A 185 -10.44 -31.62 -24.88
C GLU A 185 -10.02 -31.04 -26.25
N ASP A 186 -9.87 -29.71 -26.34
CA ASP A 186 -9.40 -29.00 -27.52
C ASP A 186 -7.87 -28.93 -27.64
N GLY A 187 -7.13 -29.61 -26.75
CA GLY A 187 -5.68 -29.65 -26.71
C GLY A 187 -5.00 -28.37 -26.17
N LYS A 188 -5.77 -27.36 -25.75
CA LYS A 188 -5.23 -26.12 -25.17
C LYS A 188 -4.97 -26.27 -23.67
N ASP A 189 -4.10 -25.39 -23.14
CA ASP A 189 -3.82 -25.34 -21.70
C ASP A 189 -5.07 -24.95 -20.92
N VAL A 190 -5.38 -25.71 -19.88
CA VAL A 190 -6.48 -25.39 -18.97
C VAL A 190 -6.05 -24.22 -18.08
N ILE A 191 -6.89 -23.18 -18.00
CA ILE A 191 -6.64 -22.01 -17.15
C ILE A 191 -7.13 -22.30 -15.74
N LYS A 192 -6.27 -22.04 -14.76
CA LYS A 192 -6.56 -22.20 -13.34
C LYS A 192 -7.62 -21.20 -12.89
N LYS A 193 -8.63 -21.68 -12.18
CA LYS A 193 -9.67 -20.86 -11.55
C LYS A 193 -9.69 -21.09 -10.05
N ASN A 194 -10.03 -20.05 -9.28
CA ASN A 194 -10.23 -20.18 -7.84
C ASN A 194 -11.61 -20.79 -7.54
N ALA A 195 -11.92 -21.02 -6.25
CA ALA A 195 -13.20 -21.58 -5.81
C ALA A 195 -14.42 -20.73 -6.21
N ALA A 196 -14.23 -19.44 -6.51
CA ALA A 196 -15.27 -18.54 -6.99
C ALA A 196 -15.40 -18.55 -8.53
N GLY A 197 -14.62 -19.36 -9.25
CA GLY A 197 -14.63 -19.45 -10.71
C GLY A 197 -13.81 -18.37 -11.43
N ASN A 198 -13.09 -17.51 -10.69
CA ASN A 198 -12.27 -16.44 -11.26
C ASN A 198 -10.91 -16.97 -11.70
N VAL A 199 -10.41 -16.47 -12.83
CA VAL A 199 -9.08 -16.81 -13.34
C VAL A 199 -8.01 -16.40 -12.32
N VAL A 200 -7.09 -17.33 -12.04
CA VAL A 200 -5.91 -17.07 -11.23
C VAL A 200 -4.80 -16.55 -12.14
N PHE A 201 -4.08 -15.53 -11.69
CA PHE A 201 -2.94 -14.96 -12.40
C PHE A 201 -1.65 -15.23 -11.64
N GLU A 202 -0.54 -15.28 -12.37
CA GLU A 202 0.81 -15.41 -11.83
C GLU A 202 1.76 -14.45 -12.54
N ARG A 203 2.93 -14.17 -11.93
CA ARG A 203 4.01 -13.45 -12.63
C ARG A 203 4.49 -14.35 -13.76
N LYS A 204 4.58 -13.79 -14.97
CA LYS A 204 5.09 -14.51 -16.12
C LYS A 204 6.58 -14.78 -15.94
N ASP A 205 6.98 -16.02 -16.13
CA ASP A 205 8.35 -16.49 -15.93
C ASP A 205 9.33 -15.71 -16.82
N PRO A 206 10.40 -15.12 -16.24
CA PRO A 206 11.48 -14.48 -16.97
C PRO A 206 12.08 -15.33 -18.10
N ALA A 207 12.20 -16.65 -17.90
CA ALA A 207 12.77 -17.56 -18.88
C ALA A 207 11.92 -17.69 -20.14
N VAL A 208 10.60 -17.49 -20.03
CA VAL A 208 9.66 -17.57 -21.16
C VAL A 208 9.81 -16.37 -22.11
N TYR A 209 10.42 -15.27 -21.67
CA TYR A 209 10.59 -14.07 -22.50
C TYR A 209 11.63 -14.22 -23.62
N GLY A 210 12.57 -15.18 -23.52
CA GLY A 210 13.67 -15.35 -24.47
C GLY A 210 13.57 -16.58 -25.40
N LEU A 211 12.57 -17.44 -25.21
CA LEU A 211 12.54 -18.77 -25.84
C LEU A 211 11.80 -18.84 -27.20
N ALA A 212 11.16 -17.75 -27.64
CA ALA A 212 10.49 -17.69 -28.94
C ALA A 212 11.17 -16.65 -29.85
N ALA A 213 11.57 -17.08 -31.05
CA ALA A 213 12.10 -16.19 -32.09
C ALA A 213 11.11 -15.04 -32.33
N GLY A 214 11.52 -13.79 -32.05
CA GLY A 214 10.68 -12.59 -32.18
C GLY A 214 10.34 -11.85 -30.88
N TYR A 215 10.68 -12.38 -29.70
CA TYR A 215 10.41 -11.73 -28.39
C TYR A 215 11.61 -10.95 -27.78
N THR A 216 12.69 -10.72 -28.53
CA THR A 216 13.88 -10.00 -28.03
C THR A 216 13.54 -8.59 -27.53
N ALA A 217 12.75 -7.83 -28.28
CA ALA A 217 12.35 -6.47 -27.90
C ALA A 217 11.56 -6.42 -26.58
N TYR A 218 10.77 -7.46 -26.27
CA TYR A 218 10.06 -7.54 -25.00
C TYR A 218 11.03 -7.79 -23.83
N ALA A 219 11.96 -8.73 -24.00
CA ALA A 219 12.96 -9.03 -22.98
C ALA A 219 13.89 -7.82 -22.73
N GLU A 220 14.31 -7.13 -23.80
CA GLU A 220 15.09 -5.91 -23.72
C GLU A 220 14.30 -4.78 -23.04
N ALA A 221 13.03 -4.59 -23.38
CA ALA A 221 12.19 -3.57 -22.74
C ALA A 221 12.07 -3.79 -21.23
N LYS A 222 12.00 -5.04 -20.76
CA LYS A 222 11.98 -5.36 -19.31
C LYS A 222 13.25 -4.92 -18.59
N VAL A 223 14.39 -4.89 -19.29
CA VAL A 223 15.67 -4.47 -18.73
C VAL A 223 15.87 -2.96 -18.86
N GLU A 224 15.47 -2.37 -19.98
CA GLU A 224 15.73 -0.97 -20.30
C GLU A 224 14.70 0.00 -19.72
N LEU A 225 13.41 -0.36 -19.67
CA LEU A 225 12.37 0.52 -19.11
C LEU A 225 12.64 0.90 -17.64
N PRO A 226 12.99 -0.03 -16.73
CA PRO A 226 13.39 0.33 -15.37
C PRO A 226 14.51 1.37 -15.29
N LYS A 227 15.54 1.23 -16.12
CA LYS A 227 16.67 2.17 -16.18
C LYS A 227 16.20 3.55 -16.65
N ARG A 228 15.33 3.60 -17.65
CA ARG A 228 14.75 4.87 -18.16
C ARG A 228 13.94 5.58 -17.08
N PHE A 229 13.11 4.88 -16.32
CA PHE A 229 12.34 5.49 -15.22
C PHE A 229 13.24 6.08 -14.12
N VAL A 230 14.29 5.34 -13.73
CA VAL A 230 15.30 5.81 -12.77
C VAL A 230 16.02 7.05 -13.31
N ALA A 231 16.52 7.00 -14.55
CA ALA A 231 17.24 8.11 -15.16
C ALA A 231 16.37 9.36 -15.34
N LYS A 232 15.09 9.19 -15.70
CA LYS A 232 14.13 10.28 -15.84
C LYS A 232 13.63 10.81 -14.49
N ASN A 233 13.74 10.01 -13.43
CA ASN A 233 13.10 10.23 -12.13
C ASN A 233 11.57 10.46 -12.26
N GLY A 234 10.91 9.69 -13.12
CA GLY A 234 9.49 9.86 -13.38
C GLY A 234 8.93 8.86 -14.38
N ALA A 235 7.59 8.81 -14.45
CA ALA A 235 6.86 7.86 -15.29
C ALA A 235 6.85 8.23 -16.78
N ASP A 236 7.12 9.49 -17.14
CA ASP A 236 7.04 9.94 -18.52
C ASP A 236 8.35 9.71 -19.28
N ILE A 237 8.47 8.51 -19.84
CA ILE A 237 9.59 8.08 -20.69
C ILE A 237 9.10 7.79 -22.11
N ASP A 238 10.05 7.80 -23.06
CA ASP A 238 9.81 7.32 -24.41
C ASP A 238 9.57 5.80 -24.41
N VAL A 239 8.63 5.36 -25.24
CA VAL A 239 8.31 3.95 -25.41
C VAL A 239 9.50 3.19 -26.00
N TYR A 240 9.61 1.90 -25.66
CA TYR A 240 10.57 1.01 -26.28
C TYR A 240 10.01 0.51 -27.62
N THR A 241 10.78 0.65 -28.70
CA THR A 241 10.38 0.25 -30.05
C THR A 241 10.00 -1.24 -30.09
N LEU A 242 8.88 -1.58 -30.75
CA LEU A 242 8.29 -2.93 -30.77
C LEU A 242 7.76 -3.45 -29.42
N ALA A 243 7.81 -2.65 -28.34
CA ALA A 243 7.25 -2.98 -27.03
C ALA A 243 6.37 -1.83 -26.49
N THR A 244 5.58 -1.20 -27.37
CA THR A 244 4.72 -0.06 -27.04
C THR A 244 3.70 -0.40 -25.95
N GLY A 245 3.04 -1.56 -26.04
CA GLY A 245 2.04 -1.98 -25.04
C GLY A 245 2.64 -2.14 -23.64
N THR A 246 3.78 -2.83 -23.55
CA THR A 246 4.53 -2.99 -22.28
C THR A 246 5.02 -1.65 -21.75
N SER A 247 5.50 -0.77 -22.62
CA SER A 247 5.95 0.58 -22.23
C SER A 247 4.80 1.39 -21.62
N ASN A 248 3.63 1.41 -22.27
CA ASN A 248 2.49 2.17 -21.77
C ASN A 248 1.97 1.64 -20.44
N GLN A 249 1.84 0.32 -20.29
CA GLN A 249 1.46 -0.29 -19.00
C GLN A 249 2.48 0.01 -17.90
N ALA A 250 3.77 -0.01 -18.23
CA ALA A 250 4.83 0.35 -17.29
C ALA A 250 4.73 1.81 -16.85
N LYS A 251 4.56 2.75 -17.80
CA LYS A 251 4.39 4.19 -17.51
C LYS A 251 3.19 4.42 -16.58
N GLU A 252 2.07 3.78 -16.87
CA GLU A 252 0.85 3.88 -16.07
C GLU A 252 1.08 3.36 -14.64
N ALA A 253 1.66 2.16 -14.50
CA ALA A 253 1.92 1.55 -13.21
C ALA A 253 2.93 2.39 -12.39
N VAL A 254 4.00 2.90 -13.01
CA VAL A 254 4.97 3.79 -12.33
C VAL A 254 4.31 5.10 -11.91
N ALA A 255 3.45 5.70 -12.74
CA ALA A 255 2.72 6.92 -12.37
C ALA A 255 1.83 6.70 -11.14
N LYS A 256 1.12 5.56 -11.09
CA LYS A 256 0.31 5.16 -9.91
C LYS A 256 1.17 4.93 -8.68
N ALA A 257 2.32 4.26 -8.80
CA ALA A 257 3.24 4.06 -7.67
C ALA A 257 3.79 5.39 -7.11
N LEU A 258 4.12 6.34 -7.98
CA LEU A 258 4.52 7.69 -7.57
C LEU A 258 3.37 8.45 -6.89
N ALA A 259 2.12 8.28 -7.35
CA ALA A 259 0.96 8.85 -6.69
C ALA A 259 0.75 8.24 -5.29
N ASN A 260 0.93 6.93 -5.14
CA ASN A 260 0.87 6.24 -3.84
C ASN A 260 1.93 6.74 -2.86
N ALA A 261 3.10 7.14 -3.38
CA ALA A 261 4.21 7.67 -2.60
C ALA A 261 4.06 9.15 -2.20
N ALA A 262 3.17 9.91 -2.86
CA ALA A 262 3.05 11.35 -2.65
C ALA A 262 2.70 11.68 -1.19
N ARG A 263 3.23 12.79 -0.68
CA ARG A 263 2.93 13.34 0.65
C ARG A 263 1.75 14.29 0.64
#